data_AF-A0A421JF59-F1
#
_entry.id   AF-A0A421JF59-F1
#
_cell.length_a   1.000
_cell.length_b   1.000
_cell.length_c   1.000
_cell.angle_alpha   90.00
_cell.angle_beta   90.00
_cell.angle_gamma   90.00
#
_symmetry.space_group_name_H-M   'P 1'
#
loop_
_entity.id
_entity.type
_entity.pdbx_description
1 polymer ?
#
loop_
_entity_poly.entity_id
_entity_poly.type
_entity_poly.pdbx_seq_one_letter_code
_entity_poly.pdbx_strand_id
1 'polypeptide(L)'
;MDSDEEYVAAVDRDSSPEVFTDDEDLGGRRSRGKKSGSNGPAAADGGYSWEDRYKRPWDIVKDEDEAGQSLENVIQTMIENRKKKIMKNPTTPFQRGIIRTLIVIIDGSSTMSEKDLRPNRFAMTLQLLQEFIVEFFDQNPISQLGIVMMRNGVSNLVSEVNGSPQYHIDKLRSLRARQHNRFEPKGDPSLQNSLEMARAMLKYNFGTNMDDNKNSKEVLILFGALFTSDPGDIHKTIDNLIKDEIKVKIIGLSAQVSICQQIANKTNNIGARATGANASSGSNYSVIMNETHFRELLMDCVVPLPVAATEKRSTVGVPLIKMGFPSKVSPPISASNNTVNLDLPVLCACHPTNGSLESKDAVTVGAESSTSIIGYQCPQCKSRVCHLPTICPTCGLMLILSTHLARSYHHLVPLREYKEVPAADQYESTHCYGCLLKFPEPGGLDGPHRASSRYRCPTCSHDFCIDCDVFVHETLHNCPGCESGSGK
;
A
#
# COMPACT_ATOMS: atom_id res chain seq x y z
N MET A 1 -23.01 37.52 50.21
CA MET A 1 -24.29 36.78 50.18
C MET A 1 -24.05 35.57 49.28
N ASP A 2 -23.08 34.73 49.63
CA ASP A 2 -23.06 33.76 50.75
C ASP A 2 -23.91 32.54 50.32
N SER A 3 -23.50 31.29 50.42
CA SER A 3 -22.42 30.67 51.19
C SER A 3 -22.10 29.30 50.58
N ASP A 4 -20.83 28.95 50.73
CA ASP A 4 -20.20 27.63 50.77
C ASP A 4 -21.01 26.55 51.51
N GLU A 5 -20.79 25.27 51.15
CA GLU A 5 -20.44 24.26 52.16
C GLU A 5 -19.71 23.04 51.54
N GLU A 6 -18.54 22.81 52.12
CA GLU A 6 -17.44 21.91 51.80
C GLU A 6 -17.51 20.69 52.73
N TYR A 7 -17.18 19.48 52.24
CA TYR A 7 -17.12 18.27 53.07
C TYR A 7 -15.67 17.80 53.22
N VAL A 8 -15.15 17.83 54.45
CA VAL A 8 -13.77 17.44 54.81
C VAL A 8 -13.76 16.31 55.86
N ALA A 9 -13.02 15.25 55.49
CA ALA A 9 -12.17 14.29 56.23
C ALA A 9 -12.54 13.70 57.61
N ALA A 10 -12.29 12.38 57.74
CA ALA A 10 -11.46 11.76 58.80
C ALA A 10 -11.27 10.24 58.55
N VAL A 11 -10.05 9.76 58.24
CA VAL A 11 -9.01 9.13 59.10
C VAL A 11 -9.10 7.60 59.21
N ASP A 12 -8.01 6.93 58.79
CA ASP A 12 -7.70 5.49 58.88
C ASP A 12 -7.68 4.91 60.30
N ARG A 13 -8.09 3.63 60.43
CA ARG A 13 -7.44 2.65 61.34
C ARG A 13 -7.83 1.19 61.03
N ASP A 14 -6.82 0.46 60.54
CA ASP A 14 -6.46 -0.95 60.69
C ASP A 14 -7.45 -1.94 61.38
N SER A 15 -7.84 -3.00 60.65
CA SER A 15 -8.40 -4.26 61.19
C SER A 15 -8.27 -5.38 60.13
N SER A 16 -7.74 -6.51 60.58
CA SER A 16 -7.30 -7.73 59.87
C SER A 16 -8.28 -8.37 58.85
N PRO A 17 -7.80 -9.10 57.83
CA PRO A 17 -8.63 -10.01 57.04
C PRO A 17 -8.56 -11.45 57.57
N GLU A 18 -9.73 -12.08 57.74
CA GLU A 18 -9.87 -13.51 58.00
C GLU A 18 -9.78 -14.36 56.71
N VAL A 19 -9.39 -15.60 56.94
CA VAL A 19 -8.92 -16.66 56.03
C VAL A 19 -10.05 -17.64 55.72
N PHE A 20 -10.13 -18.15 54.48
CA PHE A 20 -10.57 -19.52 54.12
C PHE A 20 -9.89 -19.90 52.78
N THR A 21 -8.72 -20.57 52.81
CA THR A 21 -8.44 -22.02 52.59
C THR A 21 -8.64 -22.53 51.17
N ASP A 22 -7.54 -22.95 50.54
CA ASP A 22 -7.43 -24.27 49.89
C ASP A 22 -5.95 -24.70 49.83
N ASP A 23 -5.70 -25.91 50.32
CA ASP A 23 -4.44 -26.65 50.53
C ASP A 23 -3.54 -26.72 49.29
N GLU A 24 -2.28 -26.27 49.36
CA GLU A 24 -1.06 -26.99 49.77
C GLU A 24 -0.60 -28.13 48.85
N ASP A 25 0.33 -27.69 47.98
CA ASP A 25 1.21 -28.41 47.08
C ASP A 25 2.45 -28.89 47.85
N LEU A 26 2.69 -30.20 47.95
CA LEU A 26 3.88 -30.76 48.61
C LEU A 26 4.87 -31.32 47.58
N GLY A 27 5.90 -30.51 47.30
CA GLY A 27 7.08 -30.89 46.55
C GLY A 27 8.02 -31.82 47.34
N GLY A 28 8.24 -33.02 46.82
CA GLY A 28 9.24 -33.98 47.31
C GLY A 28 10.57 -33.90 46.54
N ARG A 29 11.63 -33.49 47.24
CA ARG A 29 13.03 -33.39 46.78
C ARG A 29 13.57 -34.67 46.12
N ARG A 30 14.32 -34.47 45.03
CA ARG A 30 15.21 -35.45 44.38
C ARG A 30 16.28 -35.97 45.35
N SER A 31 16.33 -37.28 45.53
CA SER A 31 17.47 -38.03 46.09
C SER A 31 18.00 -38.97 45.03
N ARG A 32 19.30 -38.85 44.74
CA ARG A 32 20.04 -39.61 43.73
C ARG A 32 20.57 -40.89 44.39
N GLY A 33 19.92 -42.02 44.15
CA GLY A 33 20.34 -43.36 44.60
C GLY A 33 20.76 -44.25 43.44
N LYS A 34 21.99 -44.77 43.50
CA LYS A 34 22.69 -45.57 42.49
C LYS A 34 22.50 -47.08 42.76
N LYS A 35 22.18 -47.89 41.74
CA LYS A 35 22.41 -49.35 41.56
C LYS A 35 21.64 -49.79 40.31
N SER A 36 21.96 -50.83 39.56
CA SER A 36 23.17 -51.59 39.15
C SER A 36 22.67 -52.48 38.01
N GLY A 37 23.51 -52.81 37.03
CA GLY A 37 23.06 -53.43 35.77
C GLY A 37 22.37 -54.79 35.88
N SER A 38 21.59 -55.11 34.83
CA SER A 38 21.48 -56.46 34.27
C SER A 38 20.94 -56.36 32.83
N ASN A 39 21.58 -57.09 31.92
CA ASN A 39 21.16 -57.28 30.53
C ASN A 39 19.90 -58.17 30.48
N GLY A 40 18.88 -57.75 29.74
CA GLY A 40 17.69 -58.54 29.41
C GLY A 40 16.85 -57.82 28.34
N PRO A 41 16.24 -58.53 27.37
CA PRO A 41 15.83 -57.96 26.09
C PRO A 41 14.50 -57.20 26.17
N ALA A 42 14.41 -56.13 25.36
CA ALA A 42 13.21 -55.52 24.81
C ALA A 42 11.89 -55.72 25.59
N ALA A 43 11.70 -54.95 26.65
CA ALA A 43 10.35 -54.66 27.12
C ALA A 43 9.82 -53.52 26.25
N ALA A 44 8.91 -53.87 25.34
CA ALA A 44 8.12 -52.95 24.56
C ALA A 44 7.57 -51.84 25.47
N ASP A 45 7.84 -50.60 25.09
CA ASP A 45 7.17 -49.44 25.64
C ASP A 45 5.67 -49.70 25.50
N GLY A 46 4.99 -49.89 26.64
CA GLY A 46 3.61 -50.36 26.73
C GLY A 46 2.59 -49.29 26.37
N GLY A 47 2.94 -48.40 25.44
CA GLY A 47 2.04 -47.40 24.90
C GLY A 47 1.23 -47.96 23.74
N TYR A 48 -0.03 -47.56 23.64
CA TYR A 48 -0.84 -47.90 22.47
C TYR A 48 -0.23 -47.29 21.21
N SER A 49 -0.37 -47.93 20.04
CA SER A 49 0.14 -47.43 18.75
C SER A 49 -0.26 -45.97 18.40
N TRP A 50 -1.28 -45.39 19.06
CA TRP A 50 -1.69 -44.00 18.91
C TRP A 50 -0.98 -43.03 19.88
N GLU A 51 -0.44 -43.51 21.00
CA GLU A 51 0.40 -42.73 21.93
C GLU A 51 1.77 -42.46 21.30
N ASP A 52 2.32 -43.43 20.57
CA ASP A 52 3.60 -43.30 19.85
C ASP A 52 3.50 -42.44 18.56
N ARG A 53 2.27 -42.17 18.09
CA ARG A 53 1.99 -41.29 16.94
C ARG A 53 1.96 -39.81 17.28
N TYR A 54 1.80 -39.44 18.54
CA TYR A 54 1.77 -38.04 18.97
C TYR A 54 3.18 -37.54 19.30
N LYS A 55 4.13 -37.74 18.38
CA LYS A 55 5.36 -36.97 18.40
C LYS A 55 4.97 -35.51 18.16
N ARG A 56 5.30 -34.65 19.11
CA ARG A 56 5.04 -33.22 18.94
C ARG A 56 5.80 -32.77 17.69
N PRO A 57 5.21 -31.98 16.79
CA PRO A 57 5.88 -31.60 15.55
C PRO A 57 7.28 -31.00 15.78
N TRP A 58 7.48 -30.28 16.89
CA TRP A 58 8.76 -29.71 17.30
C TRP A 58 9.76 -30.70 17.92
N ASP A 59 9.34 -31.91 18.30
CA ASP A 59 10.24 -33.00 18.70
C ASP A 59 10.81 -33.75 17.50
N ILE A 60 10.16 -33.62 16.33
CA ILE A 60 10.64 -34.13 15.02
C ILE A 60 11.59 -33.12 14.39
N VAL A 61 11.34 -31.82 14.60
CA VAL A 61 12.32 -30.74 14.35
C VAL A 61 13.34 -30.72 15.49
N LYS A 62 13.97 -31.87 15.76
CA LYS A 62 15.24 -31.92 16.48
C LYS A 62 16.32 -31.65 15.46
N ASP A 63 17.03 -30.56 15.68
CA ASP A 63 18.38 -30.25 15.22
C ASP A 63 18.88 -31.25 14.17
N GLU A 64 18.52 -31.01 12.90
CA GLU A 64 19.37 -31.48 11.82
C GLU A 64 20.71 -30.78 12.09
N ASP A 65 21.66 -31.54 12.63
CA ASP A 65 23.01 -31.14 13.09
C ASP A 65 23.92 -30.62 11.94
N GLU A 66 23.36 -29.82 11.03
CA GLU A 66 24.04 -29.00 10.04
C GLU A 66 23.59 -27.54 10.20
N ALA A 67 23.97 -26.95 11.34
CA ALA A 67 23.76 -25.53 11.64
C ALA A 67 24.27 -24.56 10.54
N GLY A 68 25.08 -25.04 9.58
CA GLY A 68 25.51 -24.29 8.40
C GLY A 68 24.48 -24.25 7.26
N GLN A 69 23.72 -25.32 7.01
CA GLN A 69 22.80 -25.40 5.86
C GLN A 69 21.50 -24.64 6.07
N SER A 70 21.02 -24.55 7.33
CA SER A 70 19.83 -23.77 7.67
C SER A 70 20.02 -22.27 7.38
N LEU A 71 21.19 -21.71 7.71
CA LEU A 71 21.49 -20.31 7.45
C LEU A 71 21.69 -20.04 5.95
N GLU A 72 22.35 -20.94 5.23
CA GLU A 72 22.54 -20.82 3.78
C GLU A 72 21.20 -20.83 3.04
N ASN A 73 20.28 -21.72 3.43
CA ASN A 73 18.91 -21.77 2.88
C ASN A 73 18.11 -20.50 3.21
N VAL A 74 18.27 -19.91 4.40
CA VAL A 74 17.63 -18.63 4.75
C VAL A 74 18.20 -17.47 3.91
N ILE A 75 19.52 -17.43 3.72
CA ILE A 75 20.16 -16.41 2.88
C ILE A 75 19.74 -16.57 1.42
N GLN A 76 19.70 -17.81 0.92
CA GLN A 76 19.27 -18.09 -0.44
C GLN A 76 17.81 -17.71 -0.67
N THR A 77 16.91 -18.04 0.27
CA THR A 77 15.52 -17.61 0.20
C THR A 77 15.37 -16.08 0.27
N MET A 78 16.20 -15.38 1.05
CA MET A 78 16.23 -13.90 1.03
C MET A 78 16.68 -13.36 -0.34
N ILE A 79 17.73 -13.93 -0.93
CA ILE A 79 18.23 -13.55 -2.26
C ILE A 79 17.17 -13.82 -3.33
N GLU A 80 16.55 -15.00 -3.32
CA GLU A 80 15.48 -15.37 -4.24
C GLU A 80 14.25 -14.46 -4.09
N ASN A 81 13.89 -14.08 -2.87
CA ASN A 81 12.80 -13.13 -2.64
C ASN A 81 13.12 -11.73 -3.19
N ARG A 82 14.37 -11.26 -3.05
CA ARG A 82 14.82 -10.01 -3.67
C ARG A 82 14.80 -10.11 -5.20
N LYS A 83 15.28 -11.22 -5.78
CA LYS A 83 15.22 -11.48 -7.23
C LYS A 83 13.78 -11.52 -7.75
N LYS A 84 12.86 -12.18 -7.01
CA LYS A 84 11.43 -12.23 -7.36
C LYS A 84 10.82 -10.82 -7.41
N LYS A 85 11.20 -9.90 -6.53
CA LYS A 85 10.72 -8.51 -6.58
C LYS A 85 11.18 -7.78 -7.85
N ILE A 86 12.42 -7.99 -8.26
CA ILE A 86 12.96 -7.39 -9.49
C ILE A 86 12.27 -7.98 -10.73
N MET A 87 12.12 -9.30 -10.80
CA MET A 87 11.44 -9.99 -11.92
C MET A 87 9.91 -9.75 -11.99
N LYS A 88 9.30 -9.19 -10.95
CA LYS A 88 7.86 -8.85 -10.95
C LYS A 88 7.55 -7.68 -11.87
N ASN A 89 8.52 -6.81 -12.17
CA ASN A 89 8.31 -5.66 -13.03
C ASN A 89 8.64 -6.00 -14.48
N PRO A 90 7.64 -6.27 -15.35
CA PRO A 90 7.92 -6.60 -16.73
C PRO A 90 8.66 -5.45 -17.40
N THR A 91 9.86 -5.75 -17.92
CA THR A 91 10.72 -4.82 -18.68
C THR A 91 10.11 -4.39 -20.02
N THR A 92 8.95 -4.92 -20.38
CA THR A 92 8.22 -4.57 -21.59
C THR A 92 7.52 -3.23 -21.43
N PRO A 93 7.85 -2.21 -22.26
CA PRO A 93 7.19 -0.92 -22.20
C PRO A 93 5.75 -1.07 -22.69
N PHE A 94 4.79 -0.88 -21.79
CA PHE A 94 3.36 -0.82 -22.11
C PHE A 94 2.86 0.61 -22.06
N GLN A 95 1.82 0.92 -22.83
CA GLN A 95 1.05 2.13 -22.59
C GLN A 95 0.38 2.02 -21.22
N ARG A 96 0.64 2.96 -20.33
CA ARG A 96 0.08 3.02 -18.97
C ARG A 96 -0.80 4.25 -18.79
N GLY A 97 -1.82 4.14 -17.95
CA GLY A 97 -2.64 5.28 -17.54
C GLY A 97 -1.96 6.02 -16.40
N ILE A 98 -1.17 7.07 -16.69
CA ILE A 98 -0.43 7.82 -15.66
C ILE A 98 -1.39 8.63 -14.76
N ILE A 99 -2.44 9.19 -15.35
CA ILE A 99 -3.48 9.92 -14.61
C ILE A 99 -4.51 8.89 -14.15
N ARG A 100 -4.48 8.61 -12.84
CA ARG A 100 -5.33 7.60 -12.21
C ARG A 100 -6.31 8.26 -11.27
N THR A 101 -7.53 7.73 -11.26
CA THR A 101 -8.50 7.99 -10.21
C THR A 101 -8.82 6.67 -9.56
N LEU A 102 -8.32 6.48 -8.35
CA LEU A 102 -8.44 5.24 -7.61
C LEU A 102 -9.42 5.41 -6.45
N ILE A 103 -10.48 4.61 -6.43
CA ILE A 103 -11.41 4.55 -5.29
C ILE A 103 -11.09 3.31 -4.47
N VAL A 104 -10.70 3.51 -3.22
CA VAL A 104 -10.51 2.43 -2.25
C VAL A 104 -11.83 2.16 -1.54
N ILE A 105 -12.32 0.93 -1.63
CA ILE A 105 -13.48 0.45 -0.88
C ILE A 105 -12.99 -0.45 0.23
N ILE A 106 -13.29 -0.09 1.48
CA ILE A 106 -12.89 -0.81 2.69
C ILE A 106 -14.09 -1.58 3.23
N ASP A 107 -13.91 -2.87 3.49
CA ASP A 107 -14.87 -3.63 4.29
C ASP A 107 -14.84 -3.19 5.76
N GLY A 108 -16.01 -2.80 6.26
CA GLY A 108 -16.26 -2.40 7.63
C GLY A 108 -17.38 -3.22 8.28
N SER A 109 -17.56 -4.46 7.84
CA SER A 109 -18.51 -5.43 8.40
C SER A 109 -18.01 -6.03 9.72
N SER A 110 -18.88 -6.75 10.42
CA SER A 110 -18.56 -7.43 11.68
C SER A 110 -17.37 -8.41 11.57
N THR A 111 -17.17 -9.02 10.39
CA THR A 111 -16.05 -9.94 10.10
C THR A 111 -14.67 -9.28 10.22
N MET A 112 -14.61 -7.95 10.11
CA MET A 112 -13.36 -7.19 10.21
C MET A 112 -12.90 -6.96 11.66
N SER A 113 -13.76 -7.29 12.64
CA SER A 113 -13.41 -7.33 14.06
C SER A 113 -12.63 -8.57 14.48
N GLU A 114 -12.56 -9.59 13.61
CA GLU A 114 -11.84 -10.84 13.89
C GLU A 114 -10.32 -10.61 14.05
N LYS A 115 -9.70 -11.41 14.92
CA LYS A 115 -8.29 -11.31 15.32
C LYS A 115 -7.35 -12.21 14.50
N ASP A 116 -7.65 -12.33 13.21
CA ASP A 116 -6.83 -13.08 12.25
C ASP A 116 -5.51 -12.33 11.97
N LEU A 117 -5.62 -11.01 11.74
CA LEU A 117 -4.51 -10.07 11.74
C LEU A 117 -4.45 -9.32 13.07
N ARG A 118 -3.27 -8.86 13.48
CA ARG A 118 -3.09 -8.15 14.76
C ARG A 118 -3.24 -6.63 14.61
N PRO A 119 -3.97 -5.93 15.50
CA PRO A 119 -4.80 -6.46 16.59
C PRO A 119 -6.15 -7.03 16.11
N ASN A 120 -6.68 -6.53 14.99
CA ASN A 120 -7.79 -7.12 14.23
C ASN A 120 -7.62 -6.78 12.74
N ARG A 121 -8.40 -7.43 11.87
CA ARG A 121 -8.35 -7.21 10.41
C ARG A 121 -8.57 -5.75 10.03
N PHE A 122 -9.53 -5.06 10.67
CA PHE A 122 -9.84 -3.66 10.38
C PHE A 122 -8.68 -2.70 10.69
N ALA A 123 -8.12 -2.77 11.89
CA ALA A 123 -7.04 -1.89 12.31
C ALA A 123 -5.78 -2.09 11.47
N MET A 124 -5.46 -3.35 11.13
CA MET A 124 -4.33 -3.66 10.25
C MET A 124 -4.56 -3.08 8.84
N THR A 125 -5.77 -3.25 8.30
CA THR A 125 -6.15 -2.70 6.98
C THR A 125 -5.98 -1.18 6.94
N LEU A 126 -6.45 -0.47 7.97
CA LEU A 126 -6.31 1.00 8.05
C LEU A 126 -4.84 1.45 8.18
N GLN A 127 -4.00 0.66 8.84
CA GLN A 127 -2.56 0.96 8.96
C GLN A 127 -1.85 0.77 7.62
N LEU A 128 -2.00 -0.39 6.98
CA LEU A 128 -1.39 -0.65 5.68
C LEU A 128 -1.91 0.31 4.61
N LEU A 129 -3.17 0.74 4.71
CA LEU A 129 -3.72 1.72 3.78
C LEU A 129 -3.09 3.10 3.94
N GLN A 130 -2.72 3.53 5.16
CA GLN A 130 -1.98 4.78 5.36
C GLN A 130 -0.61 4.74 4.69
N GLU A 131 0.11 3.62 4.84
CA GLU A 131 1.40 3.41 4.16
C GLU A 131 1.23 3.38 2.64
N PHE A 132 0.20 2.68 2.14
CA PHE A 132 -0.14 2.65 0.73
C PHE A 132 -0.45 4.05 0.17
N ILE A 133 -1.18 4.90 0.90
CA ILE A 133 -1.51 6.26 0.43
C ILE A 133 -0.25 7.10 0.25
N VAL A 134 0.69 7.02 1.20
CA VAL A 134 1.96 7.74 1.10
C VAL A 134 2.74 7.26 -0.13
N GLU A 135 2.92 5.96 -0.29
CA GLU A 135 3.64 5.39 -1.44
C GLU A 135 2.92 5.64 -2.78
N PHE A 136 1.58 5.55 -2.79
CA PHE A 136 0.76 5.78 -3.96
C PHE A 136 0.94 7.20 -4.49
N PHE A 137 0.84 8.21 -3.63
CA PHE A 137 1.04 9.61 -4.02
C PHE A 137 2.51 9.97 -4.21
N ASP A 138 3.44 9.21 -3.60
CA ASP A 138 4.84 9.36 -3.92
C ASP A 138 5.05 8.98 -5.38
N GLN A 139 4.74 7.75 -5.80
CA GLN A 139 4.97 7.30 -7.19
C GLN A 139 4.02 7.95 -8.23
N ASN A 140 2.79 8.28 -7.81
CA ASN A 140 1.74 8.81 -8.68
C ASN A 140 1.22 10.18 -8.20
N PRO A 141 2.03 11.24 -8.23
CA PRO A 141 1.66 12.54 -7.66
C PRO A 141 0.43 13.16 -8.33
N ILE A 142 0.23 12.94 -9.64
CA ILE A 142 -0.89 13.51 -10.40
C ILE A 142 -2.19 12.70 -10.28
N SER A 143 -2.18 11.60 -9.54
CA SER A 143 -3.37 10.76 -9.36
C SER A 143 -4.31 11.33 -8.29
N GLN A 144 -5.53 10.84 -8.28
CA GLN A 144 -6.54 11.16 -7.28
C GLN A 144 -6.97 9.89 -6.57
N LEU A 145 -7.26 10.02 -5.28
CA LEU A 145 -7.71 8.93 -4.44
C LEU A 145 -9.02 9.32 -3.76
N GLY A 146 -9.95 8.36 -3.61
CA GLY A 146 -11.14 8.49 -2.76
C GLY A 146 -11.31 7.25 -1.90
N ILE A 147 -11.96 7.37 -0.74
CA ILE A 147 -12.13 6.27 0.21
C ILE A 147 -13.60 6.11 0.59
N VAL A 148 -14.09 4.89 0.43
CA VAL A 148 -15.46 4.46 0.74
C VAL A 148 -15.40 3.28 1.70
N MET A 149 -16.37 3.19 2.61
CA MET A 149 -16.47 2.10 3.59
C MET A 149 -17.83 1.43 3.52
N MET A 150 -17.84 0.10 3.43
CA MET A 150 -19.03 -0.74 3.53
C MET A 150 -19.35 -1.01 5.00
N ARG A 151 -20.52 -0.63 5.49
CA ARG A 151 -20.92 -0.85 6.88
C ARG A 151 -22.44 -0.87 7.02
N ASN A 152 -22.98 -1.76 7.84
CA ASN A 152 -24.43 -1.88 8.10
C ASN A 152 -25.27 -2.02 6.81
N GLY A 153 -24.79 -2.77 5.83
CA GLY A 153 -25.48 -2.99 4.54
C GLY A 153 -25.50 -1.76 3.62
N VAL A 154 -24.82 -0.67 3.98
CA VAL A 154 -24.75 0.57 3.20
C VAL A 154 -23.30 0.97 2.91
N SER A 155 -23.14 1.82 1.90
CA SER A 155 -21.86 2.40 1.52
C SER A 155 -21.74 3.82 2.06
N ASN A 156 -20.70 4.09 2.85
CA ASN A 156 -20.44 5.41 3.44
C ASN A 156 -19.20 6.04 2.83
N LEU A 157 -19.29 7.30 2.42
CA LEU A 157 -18.14 8.08 1.97
C LEU A 157 -17.27 8.49 3.18
N VAL A 158 -16.01 8.10 3.18
CA VAL A 158 -15.04 8.45 4.23
C VAL A 158 -14.22 9.67 3.81
N SER A 159 -13.70 9.62 2.59
CA SER A 159 -12.83 10.63 2.03
C SER A 159 -13.23 10.91 0.59
N GLU A 160 -13.55 12.17 0.30
CA GLU A 160 -13.84 12.62 -1.06
C GLU A 160 -12.62 12.46 -1.97
N VAL A 161 -12.86 12.42 -3.27
CA VAL A 161 -11.79 12.26 -4.25
C VAL A 161 -10.90 13.50 -4.25
N ASN A 162 -9.66 13.32 -3.82
CA ASN A 162 -8.71 14.41 -3.65
C ASN A 162 -7.28 13.92 -3.97
N GLY A 163 -6.42 14.83 -4.42
CA GLY A 163 -4.99 14.59 -4.69
C GLY A 163 -4.08 14.82 -3.47
N SER A 164 -4.61 15.27 -2.33
CA SER A 164 -3.80 15.50 -1.12
C SER A 164 -3.67 14.24 -0.25
N PRO A 165 -2.45 13.73 0.02
CA PRO A 165 -2.26 12.56 0.88
C PRO A 165 -2.72 12.79 2.32
N GLN A 166 -2.40 13.97 2.88
CA GLN A 166 -2.71 14.30 4.28
C GLN A 166 -4.22 14.31 4.55
N TYR A 167 -5.01 14.80 3.59
CA TYR A 167 -6.47 14.78 3.68
C TYR A 167 -7.00 13.36 3.91
N HIS A 168 -6.50 12.37 3.17
CA HIS A 168 -6.90 10.97 3.32
C HIS A 168 -6.38 10.36 4.62
N ILE A 169 -5.12 10.62 4.97
CA ILE A 169 -4.49 10.11 6.19
C ILE A 169 -5.22 10.61 7.44
N ASP A 170 -5.59 11.88 7.50
CA ASP A 170 -6.32 12.45 8.63
C ASP A 170 -7.73 11.85 8.76
N LYS A 171 -8.41 11.58 7.63
CA LYS A 171 -9.69 10.86 7.63
C LYS A 171 -9.54 9.44 8.16
N LEU A 172 -8.52 8.70 7.72
CA LEU A 172 -8.22 7.35 8.23
C LEU A 172 -7.84 7.36 9.72
N ARG A 173 -7.04 8.34 10.17
CA ARG A 173 -6.71 8.52 11.58
C ARG A 173 -7.96 8.80 12.41
N SER A 174 -8.90 9.59 11.87
CA SER A 174 -10.19 9.87 12.52
C SER A 174 -11.10 8.64 12.59
N LEU A 175 -11.00 7.71 11.63
CA LEU A 175 -11.71 6.42 11.67
C LEU A 175 -11.13 5.53 12.76
N ARG A 176 -9.80 5.42 12.82
CA ARG A 176 -9.09 4.64 13.84
C ARG A 176 -9.33 5.17 15.25
N ALA A 177 -9.25 6.49 15.46
CA ALA A 177 -9.46 7.10 16.77
C ALA A 177 -10.92 6.98 17.27
N ARG A 178 -11.90 7.03 16.35
CA ARG A 178 -13.34 6.91 16.68
C ARG A 178 -13.86 5.47 16.56
N GLN A 179 -12.96 4.49 16.51
CA GLN A 179 -13.32 3.08 16.36
C GLN A 179 -14.23 2.59 17.48
N HIS A 180 -14.08 3.10 18.71
CA HIS A 180 -14.89 2.67 19.84
C HIS A 180 -16.29 3.31 19.92
N ASN A 181 -16.54 4.44 19.24
CA ASN A 181 -17.78 5.21 19.44
C ASN A 181 -18.66 5.38 18.19
N ARG A 182 -18.10 5.37 16.97
CA ARG A 182 -18.90 5.71 15.76
C ARG A 182 -18.61 4.86 14.53
N PHE A 183 -17.35 4.47 14.32
CA PHE A 183 -16.91 3.77 13.11
C PHE A 183 -16.40 2.35 13.38
N GLU A 184 -16.94 1.71 14.40
CA GLU A 184 -16.67 0.30 14.68
C GLU A 184 -17.16 -0.57 13.50
N PRO A 185 -16.35 -1.54 13.02
CA PRO A 185 -16.78 -2.49 12.00
C PRO A 185 -17.98 -3.31 12.47
N LYS A 186 -19.14 -3.09 11.84
CA LYS A 186 -20.46 -3.63 12.24
C LYS A 186 -21.37 -3.87 11.03
N GLY A 187 -22.30 -4.79 11.23
CA GLY A 187 -23.25 -5.21 10.20
C GLY A 187 -22.58 -5.87 9.01
N ASP A 188 -23.26 -5.85 7.87
CA ASP A 188 -22.86 -6.59 6.67
C ASP A 188 -22.27 -5.66 5.60
N PRO A 189 -21.44 -6.17 4.68
CA PRO A 189 -20.91 -5.39 3.57
C PRO A 189 -21.85 -5.39 2.37
N SER A 190 -21.92 -4.27 1.63
CA SER A 190 -22.69 -4.16 0.39
C SER A 190 -21.81 -3.70 -0.76
N LEU A 191 -21.45 -4.64 -1.64
CA LEU A 191 -20.63 -4.38 -2.82
C LEU A 191 -21.39 -3.54 -3.85
N GLN A 192 -22.67 -3.81 -4.08
CA GLN A 192 -23.46 -3.08 -5.07
C GLN A 192 -23.51 -1.59 -4.76
N ASN A 193 -23.88 -1.21 -3.52
CA ASN A 193 -23.98 0.18 -3.11
C ASN A 193 -22.62 0.90 -3.21
N SER A 194 -21.53 0.23 -2.83
CA SER A 194 -20.19 0.80 -2.92
C SER A 194 -19.68 0.94 -4.35
N LEU A 195 -19.97 -0.02 -5.23
CA LEU A 195 -19.63 0.06 -6.65
C LEU A 195 -20.42 1.16 -7.36
N GLU A 196 -21.69 1.35 -7.04
CA GLU A 196 -22.52 2.43 -7.60
C GLU A 196 -22.03 3.81 -7.12
N MET A 197 -21.69 3.94 -5.83
CA MET A 197 -21.10 5.15 -5.28
C MET A 197 -19.74 5.47 -5.92
N ALA A 198 -18.86 4.47 -6.05
CA ALA A 198 -17.57 4.62 -6.72
C ALA A 198 -17.75 5.03 -8.19
N ARG A 199 -18.71 4.42 -8.90
CA ARG A 199 -19.05 4.78 -10.28
C ARG A 199 -19.51 6.23 -10.41
N ALA A 200 -20.33 6.71 -9.47
CA ALA A 200 -20.78 8.11 -9.46
C ALA A 200 -19.62 9.09 -9.25
N MET A 201 -18.72 8.80 -8.30
CA MET A 201 -17.52 9.61 -8.04
C MET A 201 -16.58 9.65 -9.25
N LEU A 202 -16.36 8.50 -9.89
CA LEU A 202 -15.52 8.39 -11.07
C LEU A 202 -16.09 9.11 -12.31
N LYS A 203 -17.41 9.35 -12.35
CA LYS A 203 -18.07 10.12 -13.43
C LYS A 203 -18.04 11.63 -13.17
N TYR A 204 -18.33 12.07 -11.95
CA TYR A 204 -18.62 13.48 -11.67
C TYR A 204 -17.36 14.36 -11.55
N ASN A 205 -16.23 13.80 -11.09
CA ASN A 205 -15.02 14.59 -10.82
C ASN A 205 -14.36 15.22 -12.05
N PHE A 206 -14.80 14.91 -13.28
CA PHE A 206 -14.19 15.41 -14.52
C PHE A 206 -15.02 16.42 -15.30
N GLY A 207 -16.06 16.99 -14.68
CA GLY A 207 -16.84 18.06 -15.27
C GLY A 207 -17.76 17.60 -16.40
N THR A 208 -18.73 18.44 -16.74
CA THR A 208 -19.83 18.17 -17.68
C THR A 208 -19.41 17.97 -19.15
N ASN A 209 -18.12 17.93 -19.47
CA ASN A 209 -17.62 17.61 -20.80
C ASN A 209 -17.51 16.09 -20.92
N MET A 210 -18.67 15.47 -21.10
CA MET A 210 -18.92 14.03 -21.11
C MET A 210 -18.09 13.24 -22.16
N ASP A 211 -17.51 13.94 -23.13
CA ASP A 211 -16.90 13.34 -24.32
C ASP A 211 -15.39 13.08 -24.23
N ASP A 212 -14.72 13.47 -23.13
CA ASP A 212 -13.25 13.41 -23.02
C ASP A 212 -12.76 12.58 -21.80
N ASN A 213 -13.43 11.45 -21.53
CA ASN A 213 -13.08 10.48 -20.49
C ASN A 213 -11.72 9.78 -20.73
N LYS A 214 -10.62 10.45 -20.37
CA LYS A 214 -9.25 10.05 -20.75
C LYS A 214 -8.34 9.69 -19.56
N ASN A 215 -8.91 9.56 -18.36
CA ASN A 215 -8.21 9.10 -17.16
C ASN A 215 -8.51 7.63 -16.88
N SER A 216 -7.56 6.93 -16.26
CA SER A 216 -7.78 5.56 -15.81
C SER A 216 -8.68 5.54 -14.57
N LYS A 217 -9.80 4.83 -14.67
CA LYS A 217 -10.80 4.68 -13.61
C LYS A 217 -10.58 3.35 -12.92
N GLU A 218 -10.18 3.40 -11.66
CA GLU A 218 -9.75 2.23 -10.91
C GLU A 218 -10.50 2.14 -9.58
N VAL A 219 -10.88 0.91 -9.21
CA VAL A 219 -11.48 0.60 -7.92
C VAL A 219 -10.68 -0.51 -7.26
N LEU A 220 -10.22 -0.27 -6.05
CA LEU A 220 -9.54 -1.25 -5.20
C LEU A 220 -10.47 -1.63 -4.05
N ILE A 221 -10.88 -2.91 -3.98
CA ILE A 221 -11.75 -3.41 -2.92
C ILE A 221 -10.93 -4.26 -1.95
N LEU A 222 -10.93 -3.88 -0.68
CA LEU A 222 -10.37 -4.66 0.42
C LEU A 222 -11.52 -5.40 1.09
N PHE A 223 -11.69 -6.69 0.76
CA PHE A 223 -12.89 -7.46 1.09
C PHE A 223 -12.58 -8.52 2.16
N GLY A 224 -13.16 -8.33 3.34
CA GLY A 224 -12.94 -9.20 4.50
C GLY A 224 -13.93 -10.34 4.60
N ALA A 225 -15.21 -10.02 4.40
CA ALA A 225 -16.29 -10.97 4.48
C ALA A 225 -16.24 -12.01 3.35
N LEU A 226 -16.96 -13.11 3.54
CA LEU A 226 -17.14 -14.16 2.52
C LEU A 226 -18.48 -14.06 1.79
N PHE A 227 -19.30 -13.08 2.16
CA PHE A 227 -20.62 -12.82 1.61
C PHE A 227 -20.83 -11.30 1.49
N THR A 228 -21.82 -10.90 0.70
CA THR A 228 -22.27 -9.52 0.61
C THR A 228 -23.80 -9.46 0.68
N SER A 229 -24.33 -8.41 1.28
CA SER A 229 -25.77 -8.14 1.36
C SER A 229 -26.10 -6.96 0.45
N ASP A 230 -26.54 -7.27 -0.78
CA ASP A 230 -26.88 -6.27 -1.79
C ASP A 230 -28.39 -6.20 -2.04
N PRO A 231 -28.94 -5.00 -2.30
CA PRO A 231 -30.38 -4.82 -2.47
C PRO A 231 -30.93 -5.37 -3.80
N GLY A 232 -30.09 -5.51 -4.83
CA GLY A 232 -30.50 -5.92 -6.17
C GLY A 232 -29.51 -6.87 -6.84
N ASP A 233 -29.66 -7.00 -8.16
CA ASP A 233 -28.80 -7.86 -8.98
C ASP A 233 -27.47 -7.16 -9.30
N ILE A 234 -26.41 -7.58 -8.59
CA ILE A 234 -25.06 -7.08 -8.77
C ILE A 234 -24.52 -7.28 -10.20
N HIS A 235 -25.01 -8.26 -10.97
CA HIS A 235 -24.54 -8.48 -12.34
C HIS A 235 -24.87 -7.30 -13.26
N LYS A 236 -26.00 -6.61 -13.05
CA LYS A 236 -26.32 -5.37 -13.77
C LYS A 236 -25.33 -4.27 -13.44
N THR A 237 -24.90 -4.17 -12.18
CA THR A 237 -23.87 -3.23 -11.75
C THR A 237 -22.53 -3.55 -12.40
N ILE A 238 -22.16 -4.82 -12.51
CA ILE A 238 -20.97 -5.27 -13.24
C ILE A 238 -21.03 -4.82 -14.71
N ASP A 239 -22.16 -5.05 -15.39
CA ASP A 239 -22.32 -4.64 -16.79
C ASP A 239 -22.20 -3.12 -16.96
N ASN A 240 -22.71 -2.35 -16.00
CA ASN A 240 -22.56 -0.89 -15.99
C ASN A 240 -21.10 -0.45 -15.77
N LEU A 241 -20.34 -1.13 -14.91
CA LEU A 241 -18.91 -0.86 -14.72
C LEU A 241 -18.10 -1.13 -16.00
N ILE A 242 -18.43 -2.19 -16.73
CA ILE A 242 -17.81 -2.52 -18.01
C ILE A 242 -18.11 -1.43 -19.05
N LYS A 243 -19.37 -1.00 -19.14
CA LYS A 243 -19.77 0.09 -20.06
C LYS A 243 -19.01 1.40 -19.77
N ASP A 244 -18.73 1.67 -18.50
CA ASP A 244 -18.03 2.87 -18.06
C ASP A 244 -16.49 2.74 -18.08
N GLU A 245 -15.96 1.61 -18.57
CA GLU A 245 -14.53 1.25 -18.64
C GLU A 245 -13.81 1.33 -17.27
N ILE A 246 -14.49 0.92 -16.18
CA ILE A 246 -13.93 0.93 -14.83
C ILE A 246 -13.24 -0.40 -14.54
N LYS A 247 -11.96 -0.32 -14.16
CA LYS A 247 -11.17 -1.49 -13.75
C LYS A 247 -11.30 -1.73 -12.26
N VAL A 248 -11.58 -2.98 -11.87
CA VAL A 248 -11.73 -3.36 -10.46
C VAL A 248 -10.65 -4.37 -10.08
N LYS A 249 -9.91 -4.10 -9.01
CA LYS A 249 -8.98 -5.02 -8.35
C LYS A 249 -9.52 -5.32 -6.95
N ILE A 250 -9.49 -6.59 -6.55
CA ILE A 250 -10.02 -7.02 -5.26
C ILE A 250 -8.91 -7.76 -4.51
N ILE A 251 -8.76 -7.45 -3.23
CA ILE A 251 -7.91 -8.17 -2.29
C ILE A 251 -8.85 -8.78 -1.23
N GLY A 252 -8.97 -10.11 -1.24
CA GLY A 252 -9.74 -10.87 -0.26
C GLY A 252 -8.91 -11.24 0.97
N LEU A 253 -9.44 -11.11 2.18
CA LEU A 253 -8.66 -11.38 3.39
C LEU A 253 -8.60 -12.86 3.80
N SER A 254 -9.53 -13.71 3.36
CA SER A 254 -9.57 -15.11 3.84
C SER A 254 -9.71 -16.13 2.72
N ALA A 255 -10.76 -16.00 1.91
CA ALA A 255 -11.02 -16.94 0.83
C ALA A 255 -11.46 -16.22 -0.44
N GLN A 256 -11.50 -16.99 -1.53
CA GLN A 256 -12.03 -16.53 -2.80
C GLN A 256 -13.55 -16.57 -2.82
N VAL A 257 -14.17 -15.44 -3.16
CA VAL A 257 -15.61 -15.33 -3.39
C VAL A 257 -15.87 -15.29 -4.89
N SER A 258 -16.75 -16.18 -5.37
CA SER A 258 -17.03 -16.32 -6.81
C SER A 258 -17.46 -15.01 -7.47
N ILE A 259 -18.30 -14.20 -6.81
CA ILE A 259 -18.77 -12.93 -7.38
C ILE A 259 -17.63 -11.92 -7.53
N CYS A 260 -16.72 -11.85 -6.56
CA CYS A 260 -15.53 -11.00 -6.61
C CYS A 260 -14.62 -11.39 -7.77
N GLN A 261 -14.42 -12.70 -7.97
CA GLN A 261 -13.66 -13.21 -9.11
C GLN A 261 -14.32 -12.83 -10.45
N GLN A 262 -15.64 -12.93 -10.54
CA GLN A 262 -16.39 -12.51 -11.74
C GLN A 262 -16.26 -11.00 -12.00
N ILE A 263 -16.36 -10.17 -10.97
CA ILE A 263 -16.17 -8.71 -11.08
C ILE A 263 -14.77 -8.40 -11.63
N ALA A 264 -13.73 -8.96 -11.00
CA ALA A 264 -12.35 -8.72 -11.39
C ALA A 264 -12.06 -9.21 -12.82
N ASN A 265 -12.56 -10.39 -13.20
CA ASN A 265 -12.35 -10.94 -14.54
C ASN A 265 -13.10 -10.16 -15.62
N LYS A 266 -14.37 -9.80 -15.39
CA LYS A 266 -15.20 -9.13 -16.40
C LYS A 266 -14.78 -7.68 -16.64
N THR A 267 -14.35 -6.97 -15.60
CA THR A 267 -13.94 -5.56 -15.71
C THR A 267 -12.56 -5.36 -16.34
N ASN A 268 -11.67 -6.35 -16.25
CA ASN A 268 -10.31 -6.26 -16.79
C ASN A 268 -10.10 -6.97 -18.13
N ASN A 269 -10.92 -7.96 -18.50
CA ASN A 269 -10.75 -8.76 -19.73
C ASN A 269 -11.63 -8.29 -20.91
N ILE A 270 -11.88 -6.99 -21.03
CA ILE A 270 -12.81 -6.42 -22.03
C ILE A 270 -12.41 -6.77 -23.49
N GLY A 271 -11.14 -7.15 -23.75
CA GLY A 271 -10.66 -7.57 -25.08
C GLY A 271 -10.22 -9.05 -25.22
N ALA A 272 -10.03 -9.80 -24.14
CA ALA A 272 -9.44 -11.16 -24.20
C ALA A 272 -10.43 -12.27 -24.56
N ARG A 273 -11.72 -11.97 -24.76
CA ARG A 273 -12.71 -12.94 -25.22
C ARG A 273 -12.56 -13.33 -26.70
N ALA A 274 -11.84 -12.54 -27.50
CA ALA A 274 -11.75 -12.72 -28.95
C ALA A 274 -10.57 -13.60 -29.40
N THR A 275 -9.54 -13.74 -28.59
CA THR A 275 -8.35 -14.55 -28.90
C THR A 275 -8.19 -15.55 -27.77
N GLY A 276 -8.27 -16.85 -28.05
CA GLY A 276 -8.15 -17.95 -27.08
C GLY A 276 -6.77 -18.06 -26.41
N ALA A 277 -6.07 -16.95 -26.21
CA ALA A 277 -4.86 -16.86 -25.42
C ALA A 277 -5.23 -17.02 -23.95
N ASN A 278 -4.78 -18.12 -23.36
CA ASN A 278 -4.85 -18.37 -21.92
C ASN A 278 -4.46 -17.09 -21.17
N ALA A 279 -5.38 -16.60 -20.33
CA ALA A 279 -5.23 -15.41 -19.51
C ALA A 279 -4.08 -15.58 -18.50
N SER A 280 -2.84 -15.39 -18.95
CA SER A 280 -1.64 -15.32 -18.12
C SER A 280 -1.37 -13.89 -17.63
N SER A 281 -2.29 -12.96 -17.85
CA SER A 281 -2.29 -11.66 -17.18
C SER A 281 -2.84 -11.88 -15.77
N GLY A 282 -1.99 -11.71 -14.75
CA GLY A 282 -2.24 -12.09 -13.35
C GLY A 282 -3.65 -11.76 -12.84
N SER A 283 -4.19 -12.63 -11.99
CA SER A 283 -5.55 -12.49 -11.47
C SER A 283 -5.69 -11.17 -10.69
N ASN A 284 -6.53 -10.26 -11.20
CA ASN A 284 -6.89 -9.00 -10.51
C ASN A 284 -7.71 -9.23 -9.23
N TYR A 285 -7.90 -10.50 -8.85
CA TYR A 285 -8.35 -10.92 -7.54
C TYR A 285 -7.25 -11.74 -6.88
N SER A 286 -6.80 -11.29 -5.71
CA SER A 286 -5.81 -11.98 -4.89
C SER A 286 -6.34 -12.20 -3.49
N VAL A 287 -5.86 -13.25 -2.82
CA VAL A 287 -6.21 -13.56 -1.43
C VAL A 287 -4.96 -13.44 -0.59
N ILE A 288 -5.07 -12.76 0.54
CA ILE A 288 -3.95 -12.61 1.46
C ILE A 288 -3.63 -13.95 2.13
N MET A 289 -2.36 -14.12 2.50
CA MET A 289 -1.91 -15.28 3.26
C MET A 289 -1.45 -14.83 4.64
N ASN A 290 -0.55 -13.86 4.65
CA ASN A 290 0.04 -13.25 5.85
C ASN A 290 0.01 -11.73 5.73
N GLU A 291 0.36 -11.04 6.81
CA GLU A 291 0.50 -9.57 6.85
C GLU A 291 1.46 -9.04 5.79
N THR A 292 2.61 -9.71 5.60
CA THR A 292 3.61 -9.35 4.60
C THR A 292 3.05 -9.46 3.17
N HIS A 293 2.33 -10.55 2.89
CA HIS A 293 1.68 -10.74 1.60
C HIS A 293 0.59 -9.69 1.36
N PHE A 294 -0.17 -9.31 2.39
CA PHE A 294 -1.16 -8.25 2.27
C PHE A 294 -0.52 -6.90 1.91
N ARG A 295 0.59 -6.55 2.58
CA ARG A 295 1.38 -5.36 2.25
C ARG A 295 1.88 -5.41 0.81
N GLU A 296 2.43 -6.52 0.36
CA GLU A 296 2.90 -6.69 -1.02
C GLU A 296 1.77 -6.47 -2.04
N LEU A 297 0.60 -7.08 -1.83
CA LEU A 297 -0.55 -6.93 -2.74
C LEU A 297 -1.06 -5.49 -2.83
N LEU A 298 -1.01 -4.75 -1.73
CA LEU A 298 -1.32 -3.31 -1.71
C LEU A 298 -0.28 -2.51 -2.47
N MET A 299 1.01 -2.76 -2.25
CA MET A 299 2.08 -2.06 -2.97
C MET A 299 2.10 -2.38 -4.47
N ASP A 300 1.69 -3.59 -4.87
CA ASP A 300 1.48 -3.94 -6.28
C ASP A 300 0.37 -3.09 -6.94
N CYS A 301 -0.51 -2.46 -6.16
CA CYS A 301 -1.52 -1.52 -6.67
C CYS A 301 -0.96 -0.11 -6.93
N VAL A 302 0.25 0.20 -6.44
CA VAL A 302 0.90 1.50 -6.67
C VAL A 302 1.34 1.63 -8.12
N VAL A 303 1.74 0.54 -8.77
CA VAL A 303 2.14 0.56 -10.18
C VAL A 303 0.91 0.75 -11.08
N PRO A 304 0.92 1.73 -12.01
CA PRO A 304 -0.18 1.94 -12.95
C PRO A 304 -0.48 0.71 -13.80
N LEU A 305 -1.76 0.38 -13.94
CA LEU A 305 -2.19 -0.75 -14.77
C LEU A 305 -1.90 -0.49 -16.26
N PRO A 306 -1.51 -1.52 -17.03
CA PRO A 306 -1.37 -1.40 -18.47
C PRO A 306 -2.74 -1.11 -19.10
N VAL A 307 -2.76 -0.24 -20.10
CA VAL A 307 -3.95 0.06 -20.90
C VAL A 307 -4.12 -1.07 -21.91
N ALA A 308 -5.27 -1.74 -21.89
CA ALA A 308 -5.58 -2.76 -22.89
C ALA A 308 -5.68 -2.09 -24.27
N ALA A 309 -4.99 -2.65 -25.26
CA ALA A 309 -5.09 -2.21 -26.64
C ALA A 309 -6.44 -2.64 -27.20
N THR A 310 -7.45 -1.77 -27.09
CA THR A 310 -8.73 -1.97 -27.79
C THR A 310 -8.55 -1.49 -29.23
N GLU A 311 -8.81 -2.34 -30.23
CA GLU A 311 -8.66 -2.02 -31.66
C GLU A 311 -9.34 -0.70 -32.07
N LYS A 312 -10.44 -0.33 -31.40
CA LYS A 312 -11.19 0.92 -31.59
C LYS A 312 -10.44 2.21 -31.20
N ARG A 313 -9.38 2.14 -30.39
CA ARG A 313 -8.58 3.32 -29.99
C ARG A 313 -7.49 3.69 -31.00
N SER A 314 -7.25 2.86 -32.02
CA SER A 314 -6.24 3.16 -33.05
C SER A 314 -6.65 4.29 -34.01
N THR A 315 -7.95 4.53 -34.18
CA THR A 315 -8.48 5.60 -35.05
C THR A 315 -8.69 6.94 -34.32
N VAL A 316 -8.81 6.90 -32.99
CA VAL A 316 -8.96 8.08 -32.13
C VAL A 316 -7.62 8.29 -31.45
N GLY A 317 -6.83 9.26 -31.95
CA GLY A 317 -5.45 9.50 -31.48
C GLY A 317 -5.30 9.63 -29.95
N VAL A 318 -4.05 9.61 -29.48
CA VAL A 318 -3.78 9.68 -28.03
C VAL A 318 -4.35 10.98 -27.45
N PRO A 319 -5.13 10.89 -26.37
CA PRO A 319 -5.73 12.07 -25.75
C PRO A 319 -4.69 13.06 -25.24
N LEU A 320 -4.81 14.32 -25.64
CA LEU A 320 -4.01 15.42 -25.12
C LEU A 320 -4.80 16.18 -24.05
N ILE A 321 -4.21 16.35 -22.87
CA ILE A 321 -4.82 17.11 -21.77
C ILE A 321 -4.02 18.39 -21.56
N LYS A 322 -4.74 19.52 -21.46
CA LYS A 322 -4.12 20.81 -21.14
C LYS A 322 -3.77 20.86 -19.65
N MET A 323 -2.49 21.05 -19.34
CA MET A 323 -1.96 21.21 -17.98
C MET A 323 -1.41 22.62 -17.78
N GLY A 324 -1.45 23.12 -16.54
CA GLY A 324 -0.87 24.40 -16.15
C GLY A 324 0.34 24.21 -15.24
N PHE A 325 1.46 24.86 -15.57
CA PHE A 325 2.62 24.97 -14.69
C PHE A 325 2.55 26.32 -13.96
N PRO A 326 2.17 26.34 -12.67
CA PRO A 326 2.02 27.57 -11.92
C PRO A 326 3.37 28.12 -11.47
N SER A 327 3.47 29.44 -11.35
CA SER A 327 4.63 30.10 -10.74
C SER A 327 4.51 30.08 -9.22
N LYS A 328 5.62 29.82 -8.53
CA LYS A 328 5.70 29.95 -7.07
C LYS A 328 5.73 31.44 -6.73
N VAL A 329 4.78 31.88 -5.90
CA VAL A 329 4.70 33.24 -5.38
C VAL A 329 5.05 33.19 -3.90
N SER A 330 6.25 33.66 -3.57
CA SER A 330 6.61 34.00 -2.19
C SER A 330 6.24 35.45 -1.92
N PRO A 331 5.67 35.79 -0.75
CA PRO A 331 5.55 37.18 -0.34
C PRO A 331 6.95 37.79 -0.30
N PRO A 332 7.15 38.99 -0.87
CA PRO A 332 8.43 39.66 -0.77
C PRO A 332 8.65 40.04 0.70
N ILE A 333 9.57 39.34 1.37
CA ILE A 333 10.11 39.82 2.64
C ILE A 333 11.07 40.96 2.28
N SER A 334 10.55 42.18 2.17
CA SER A 334 11.40 43.34 1.95
C SER A 334 12.14 43.68 3.24
N ALA A 335 13.37 43.21 3.38
CA ALA A 335 14.28 43.50 4.49
C ALA A 335 14.90 44.91 4.35
N SER A 336 14.07 45.93 4.11
CA SER A 336 14.49 47.33 4.13
C SER A 336 13.86 48.00 5.34
N ASN A 337 14.67 48.08 6.41
CA ASN A 337 14.36 48.60 7.75
C ASN A 337 13.60 47.58 8.62
N ASN A 338 13.90 47.54 9.91
CA ASN A 338 13.40 46.63 10.96
C ASN A 338 11.85 46.64 11.18
N THR A 339 11.07 46.98 10.16
CA THR A 339 9.62 46.97 10.10
C THR A 339 9.20 45.98 9.02
N VAL A 340 8.66 44.83 9.44
CA VAL A 340 8.05 43.85 8.53
C VAL A 340 6.82 44.50 7.89
N ASN A 341 6.96 45.06 6.68
CA ASN A 341 5.81 45.39 5.86
C ASN A 341 5.21 44.07 5.37
N LEU A 342 4.23 43.57 6.13
CA LEU A 342 3.41 42.46 5.69
C LEU A 342 2.52 42.99 4.56
N ASP A 343 2.87 42.67 3.31
CA ASP A 343 1.98 42.89 2.17
C ASP A 343 0.57 42.36 2.53
N LEU A 344 -0.48 43.04 2.03
CA LEU A 344 -1.88 42.71 2.27
C LEU A 344 -2.11 41.18 2.23
N PRO A 345 -2.90 40.61 3.15
CA PRO A 345 -3.19 39.18 3.17
C PRO A 345 -3.77 38.78 1.82
N VAL A 346 -3.13 37.83 1.14
CA VAL A 346 -3.59 37.40 -0.18
C VAL A 346 -4.50 36.18 -0.04
N LEU A 347 -5.69 36.30 -0.61
CA LEU A 347 -6.70 35.25 -0.59
C LEU A 347 -6.27 34.02 -1.40
N CYS A 348 -6.46 32.85 -0.83
CA CYS A 348 -6.29 31.56 -1.50
C CYS A 348 -7.63 31.11 -2.08
N ALA A 349 -7.66 30.74 -3.36
CA ALA A 349 -8.87 30.28 -4.03
C ALA A 349 -9.29 28.86 -3.60
N CYS A 350 -8.41 28.08 -2.96
CA CYS A 350 -8.71 26.73 -2.45
C CYS A 350 -9.56 26.74 -1.18
N HIS A 351 -9.52 27.83 -0.42
CA HIS A 351 -10.29 28.02 0.79
C HIS A 351 -11.08 29.33 0.65
N PRO A 352 -12.07 29.37 -0.26
CA PRO A 352 -12.98 30.50 -0.31
C PRO A 352 -13.76 30.47 1.01
N THR A 353 -13.26 31.22 2.00
CA THR A 353 -13.88 31.42 3.31
C THR A 353 -14.43 30.15 3.95
N ASN A 354 -13.61 29.43 4.74
CA ASN A 354 -14.10 28.33 5.59
C ASN A 354 -15.35 28.78 6.38
N GLY A 355 -16.57 28.45 5.91
CA GLY A 355 -17.83 28.56 6.64
C GLY A 355 -18.73 29.79 6.46
N SER A 356 -18.42 30.80 5.63
CA SER A 356 -19.17 32.09 5.72
C SER A 356 -20.46 32.21 4.90
N LEU A 357 -21.03 31.13 4.35
CA LEU A 357 -22.34 31.23 3.68
C LEU A 357 -23.51 31.03 4.64
N GLU A 358 -23.31 30.33 5.77
CA GLU A 358 -24.39 30.09 6.75
C GLU A 358 -24.24 30.90 8.04
N SER A 359 -23.02 31.26 8.46
CA SER A 359 -22.82 32.14 9.62
C SER A 359 -22.28 33.51 9.20
N LYS A 360 -22.98 34.58 9.60
CA LYS A 360 -22.49 35.97 9.56
C LYS A 360 -21.36 36.20 10.59
N ASP A 361 -20.55 35.19 10.86
CA ASP A 361 -19.45 35.28 11.79
C ASP A 361 -18.23 35.87 11.08
N ALA A 362 -17.53 36.78 11.76
CA ALA A 362 -16.25 37.27 11.29
C ALA A 362 -15.30 36.08 11.13
N VAL A 363 -14.72 35.91 9.94
CA VAL A 363 -13.69 34.90 9.70
C VAL A 363 -12.52 35.23 10.62
N THR A 364 -12.41 34.52 11.74
CA THR A 364 -11.23 34.58 12.58
C THR A 364 -10.12 33.92 11.79
N VAL A 365 -9.14 34.71 11.36
CA VAL A 365 -7.88 34.21 10.80
C VAL A 365 -7.10 33.58 11.94
N GLY A 366 -7.56 32.42 12.40
CA GLY A 366 -6.87 31.60 13.38
C GLY A 366 -5.61 31.02 12.78
N ALA A 367 -4.55 30.95 13.58
CA ALA A 367 -3.24 30.40 13.24
C ALA A 367 -3.24 28.94 12.75
N GLU A 368 -4.40 28.28 12.80
CA GLU A 368 -4.65 26.87 12.44
C GLU A 368 -5.12 26.71 10.98
N SER A 369 -5.54 27.80 10.33
CA SER A 369 -5.78 27.83 8.89
C SER A 369 -4.43 27.93 8.20
N SER A 370 -4.10 26.96 7.34
CA SER A 370 -2.80 26.79 6.70
C SER A 370 -2.18 28.13 6.28
N THR A 371 -1.30 28.67 7.12
CA THR A 371 -0.45 29.82 6.86
C THR A 371 0.67 29.38 5.92
N SER A 372 0.29 28.81 4.78
CA SER A 372 1.22 28.52 3.70
C SER A 372 1.65 29.87 3.15
N ILE A 373 2.76 30.38 3.69
CA ILE A 373 3.48 31.57 3.21
C ILE A 373 3.76 31.45 1.71
N ILE A 374 3.83 30.22 1.21
CA ILE A 374 4.06 29.90 -0.20
C ILE A 374 2.72 29.62 -0.88
N GLY A 375 2.39 30.41 -1.91
CA GLY A 375 1.26 30.17 -2.79
C GLY A 375 1.72 29.92 -4.23
N TYR A 376 0.89 29.26 -5.03
CA TYR A 376 1.13 29.03 -6.45
C TYR A 376 0.11 29.78 -7.29
N GLN A 377 0.55 30.46 -8.34
CA GLN A 377 -0.33 31.23 -9.20
C GLN A 377 -0.69 30.46 -10.48
N CYS A 378 -1.99 30.29 -10.72
CA CYS A 378 -2.51 29.66 -11.93
C CYS A 378 -2.11 30.48 -13.17
N PRO A 379 -1.54 29.85 -14.22
CA PRO A 379 -1.15 30.57 -15.44
C PRO A 379 -2.34 31.07 -16.28
N GLN A 380 -3.53 30.46 -16.12
CA GLN A 380 -4.71 30.81 -16.92
C GLN A 380 -5.58 31.90 -16.28
N CYS A 381 -6.01 31.70 -15.03
CA CYS A 381 -6.91 32.65 -14.35
C CYS A 381 -6.21 33.50 -13.29
N LYS A 382 -4.90 33.32 -13.06
CA LYS A 382 -4.09 34.05 -12.07
C LYS A 382 -4.54 33.88 -10.62
N SER A 383 -5.49 32.98 -10.32
CA SER A 383 -5.88 32.65 -8.95
C SER A 383 -4.75 31.93 -8.22
N ARG A 384 -4.70 32.08 -6.89
CA ARG A 384 -3.67 31.48 -6.05
C ARG A 384 -4.18 30.21 -5.37
N VAL A 385 -3.37 29.18 -5.37
CA VAL A 385 -3.64 27.90 -4.71
C VAL A 385 -2.55 27.58 -3.69
N CYS A 386 -2.93 26.88 -2.61
CA CYS A 386 -2.03 26.56 -1.50
C CYS A 386 -1.15 25.33 -1.74
N HIS A 387 -1.65 24.34 -2.48
CA HIS A 387 -0.97 23.05 -2.67
C HIS A 387 -1.02 22.62 -4.14
N LEU A 388 -0.01 21.86 -4.54
CA LEU A 388 0.07 21.20 -5.83
C LEU A 388 0.39 19.72 -5.59
N PRO A 389 -0.04 18.82 -6.49
CA PRO A 389 -0.89 19.07 -7.65
C PRO A 389 -2.37 19.25 -7.28
N THR A 390 -3.09 20.11 -8.00
CA THR A 390 -4.52 20.34 -7.76
C THR A 390 -5.24 20.84 -9.01
N ILE A 391 -6.55 20.67 -9.07
CA ILE A 391 -7.39 21.30 -10.10
C ILE A 391 -7.67 22.73 -9.65
N CYS A 392 -7.43 23.71 -10.52
CA CYS A 392 -7.70 25.11 -10.21
C CYS A 392 -9.21 25.33 -9.97
N PRO A 393 -9.64 25.78 -8.79
CA PRO A 393 -11.07 25.91 -8.46
C PRO A 393 -11.78 26.99 -9.29
N THR A 394 -11.04 27.94 -9.87
CA THR A 394 -11.60 29.05 -10.66
C THR A 394 -11.77 28.68 -12.14
N CYS A 395 -10.83 27.95 -12.73
CA CYS A 395 -10.81 27.71 -14.18
C CYS A 395 -10.79 26.24 -14.59
N GLY A 396 -10.75 25.30 -13.65
CA GLY A 396 -10.73 23.86 -13.90
C GLY A 396 -9.42 23.32 -14.50
N LEU A 397 -8.40 24.16 -14.71
CA LEU A 397 -7.11 23.71 -15.22
C LEU A 397 -6.34 22.93 -14.16
N MET A 398 -5.86 21.74 -14.50
CA MET A 398 -5.00 20.95 -13.60
C MET A 398 -3.61 21.61 -13.49
N LEU A 399 -3.22 21.93 -12.26
CA LEU A 399 -1.98 22.60 -11.91
C LEU A 399 -0.97 21.58 -11.37
N ILE A 400 0.19 21.51 -12.02
CA ILE A 400 1.26 20.55 -11.70
C ILE A 400 2.63 21.21 -11.80
N LEU A 401 3.62 20.65 -11.11
CA LEU A 401 5.04 20.98 -11.30
C LEU A 401 5.68 19.97 -12.25
N SER A 402 6.77 20.36 -12.89
CA SER A 402 7.59 19.44 -13.72
C SER A 402 8.13 18.26 -12.91
N THR A 403 8.43 18.45 -11.63
CA THR A 403 8.89 17.40 -10.71
C THR A 403 7.85 16.30 -10.51
N HIS A 404 6.55 16.62 -10.53
CA HIS A 404 5.49 15.62 -10.41
C HIS A 404 5.43 14.70 -11.63
N LEU A 405 5.64 15.24 -12.83
CA LEU A 405 5.70 14.42 -14.04
C LEU A 405 6.95 13.57 -14.10
N ALA A 406 8.10 14.15 -13.74
CA ALA A 406 9.39 13.45 -13.71
C ALA A 406 9.34 12.23 -12.80
N ARG A 407 8.63 12.33 -11.67
CA ARG A 407 8.53 11.22 -10.74
C ARG A 407 7.79 10.02 -11.32
N SER A 408 6.73 10.21 -12.11
CA SER A 408 6.01 9.09 -12.75
C SER A 408 6.72 8.52 -13.99
N TYR A 409 7.85 9.09 -14.41
CA TYR A 409 8.56 8.69 -15.62
C TYR A 409 9.11 7.26 -15.56
N HIS A 410 9.52 6.79 -14.38
CA HIS A 410 10.06 5.43 -14.19
C HIS A 410 9.04 4.32 -14.53
N HIS A 411 7.74 4.62 -14.51
CA HIS A 411 6.72 3.68 -14.99
C HIS A 411 6.64 3.57 -16.51
N LEU A 412 7.07 4.61 -17.25
CA LEU A 412 7.04 4.65 -18.71
C LEU A 412 8.25 3.96 -19.33
N VAL A 413 9.42 4.18 -18.72
CA VAL A 413 10.69 3.60 -19.16
C VAL A 413 11.27 2.81 -17.99
N PRO A 414 10.77 1.58 -17.74
CA PRO A 414 11.33 0.73 -16.71
C PRO A 414 12.77 0.35 -17.07
N LEU A 415 13.62 0.28 -16.05
CA LEU A 415 14.99 -0.21 -16.22
C LEU A 415 14.98 -1.69 -16.60
N ARG A 416 15.90 -2.09 -17.48
CA ARG A 416 16.11 -3.49 -17.82
C ARG A 416 16.78 -4.22 -16.67
N GLU A 417 16.26 -5.41 -16.36
CA GLU A 417 16.84 -6.34 -15.39
C GLU A 417 18.32 -6.62 -15.69
N TYR A 418 19.13 -6.62 -14.65
CA TYR A 418 20.53 -7.00 -14.75
C TYR A 418 20.63 -8.53 -14.84
N LYS A 419 21.50 -9.01 -15.73
CA LYS A 419 21.68 -10.44 -15.94
C LYS A 419 22.72 -10.97 -14.97
N GLU A 420 22.40 -12.05 -14.27
CA GLU A 420 23.36 -12.76 -13.43
C GLU A 420 24.48 -13.34 -14.29
N VAL A 421 25.73 -13.01 -13.94
CA VAL A 421 26.90 -13.55 -14.63
C VAL A 421 27.15 -14.96 -14.10
N PRO A 422 27.26 -15.99 -14.95
CA PRO A 422 27.55 -17.35 -14.48
C PRO A 422 28.94 -17.42 -13.84
N ALA A 423 29.16 -18.41 -12.99
CA ALA A 423 30.48 -18.61 -12.39
C ALA A 423 31.52 -18.97 -13.46
N ALA A 424 32.59 -18.17 -13.53
CA ALA A 424 33.72 -18.36 -14.43
C ALA A 424 35.04 -18.30 -13.64
N ASP A 425 36.10 -18.88 -14.21
CA ASP A 425 37.43 -18.89 -13.59
C ASP A 425 38.12 -17.52 -13.64
N GLN A 426 37.69 -16.65 -14.56
CA GLN A 426 38.17 -15.28 -14.70
C GLN A 426 36.99 -14.33 -14.93
N TYR A 427 37.03 -13.19 -14.25
CA TYR A 427 36.05 -12.11 -14.42
C TYR A 427 36.78 -10.82 -14.80
N GLU A 428 36.16 -10.01 -15.66
CA GLU A 428 36.68 -8.71 -16.09
C GLU A 428 36.65 -7.69 -14.94
N SER A 429 35.66 -7.80 -14.05
CA SER A 429 35.45 -6.88 -12.94
C SER A 429 35.86 -7.49 -11.59
N THR A 430 36.63 -6.71 -10.83
CA THR A 430 37.06 -7.05 -9.47
C THR A 430 36.21 -6.37 -8.40
N HIS A 431 35.57 -5.24 -8.74
CA HIS A 431 34.77 -4.44 -7.83
C HIS A 431 33.42 -4.09 -8.48
N CYS A 432 32.39 -3.94 -7.65
CA CYS A 432 31.09 -3.41 -8.06
C CYS A 432 31.22 -1.98 -8.57
N TYR A 433 30.65 -1.68 -9.74
CA TYR A 433 30.72 -0.32 -10.30
C TYR A 433 30.01 0.74 -9.43
N GLY A 434 28.94 0.35 -8.73
CA GLY A 434 28.15 1.28 -7.91
C GLY A 434 28.77 1.60 -6.55
N CYS A 435 29.11 0.57 -5.78
CA CYS A 435 29.58 0.71 -4.39
C CYS A 435 31.07 0.41 -4.18
N LEU A 436 31.80 0.02 -5.23
CA LEU A 436 33.21 -0.38 -5.18
C LEU A 436 33.51 -1.56 -4.23
N LEU A 437 32.49 -2.34 -3.87
CA LEU A 437 32.65 -3.56 -3.08
C LEU A 437 33.41 -4.61 -3.90
N LYS A 438 34.48 -5.18 -3.32
CA LYS A 438 35.27 -6.24 -3.95
C LYS A 438 34.41 -7.50 -4.08
N PHE A 439 34.33 -8.06 -5.29
CA PHE A 439 33.62 -9.32 -5.54
C PHE A 439 34.39 -10.53 -4.96
N PRO A 440 33.69 -11.62 -4.61
CA PRO A 440 34.35 -12.85 -4.18
C PRO A 440 35.27 -13.41 -5.26
N GLU A 441 36.39 -13.97 -4.82
CA GLU A 441 37.41 -14.55 -5.70
C GLU A 441 36.91 -15.87 -6.32
N PRO A 442 37.22 -16.14 -7.59
CA PRO A 442 36.88 -17.40 -8.24
C PRO A 442 37.57 -18.57 -7.52
N GLY A 443 36.79 -19.50 -6.96
CA GLY A 443 37.30 -20.78 -6.44
C GLY A 443 37.26 -21.02 -4.92
N GLY A 444 36.61 -20.15 -4.14
CA GLY A 444 36.63 -20.26 -2.66
C GLY A 444 35.68 -21.28 -2.00
N LEU A 445 34.78 -21.95 -2.73
CA LEU A 445 33.81 -22.89 -2.15
C LEU A 445 33.59 -24.09 -3.09
N ASP A 446 33.97 -25.28 -2.63
CA ASP A 446 33.66 -26.56 -3.27
C ASP A 446 32.20 -26.94 -2.99
N GLY A 447 31.30 -26.53 -3.89
CA GLY A 447 29.89 -26.90 -3.84
C GLY A 447 29.12 -26.54 -5.11
N PRO A 448 27.94 -27.15 -5.36
CA PRO A 448 27.11 -26.91 -6.53
C PRO A 448 26.47 -25.50 -6.60
N HIS A 449 26.71 -24.64 -5.60
CA HIS A 449 26.14 -23.30 -5.48
C HIS A 449 27.18 -22.18 -5.72
N ARG A 450 27.89 -22.24 -6.86
CA ARG A 450 28.78 -21.15 -7.29
C ARG A 450 27.96 -19.97 -7.85
N ALA A 451 27.43 -19.10 -6.99
CA ALA A 451 26.89 -17.82 -7.43
C ALA A 451 28.01 -16.79 -7.55
N SER A 452 28.26 -16.26 -8.74
CA SER A 452 29.29 -15.23 -8.97
C SER A 452 29.01 -13.93 -8.20
N SER A 453 27.78 -13.75 -7.70
CA SER A 453 27.26 -12.53 -7.05
C SER A 453 27.39 -11.26 -7.88
N ARG A 454 27.58 -11.40 -9.20
CA ARG A 454 27.74 -10.31 -10.18
C ARG A 454 26.51 -10.21 -11.06
N TYR A 455 25.98 -9.00 -11.18
CA TYR A 455 24.81 -8.66 -11.99
C TYR A 455 25.21 -7.66 -13.06
N ARG A 456 25.14 -8.05 -14.33
CA ARG A 456 25.61 -7.27 -15.46
C ARG A 456 24.47 -6.51 -16.13
N CYS A 457 24.64 -5.22 -16.31
CA CYS A 457 23.70 -4.41 -17.08
C CYS A 457 23.81 -4.78 -18.59
N PRO A 458 22.71 -5.06 -19.29
CA PRO A 458 22.76 -5.43 -20.71
C PRO A 458 23.10 -4.27 -21.66
N THR A 459 23.07 -3.02 -21.18
CA THR A 459 23.32 -1.83 -22.01
C THR A 459 24.74 -1.32 -21.86
N CYS A 460 25.21 -1.08 -20.63
CA CYS A 460 26.56 -0.58 -20.38
C CYS A 460 27.58 -1.67 -20.06
N SER A 461 27.16 -2.94 -19.93
CA SER A 461 28.01 -4.10 -19.61
C SER A 461 28.81 -4.02 -18.31
N HIS A 462 28.49 -3.07 -17.41
CA HIS A 462 29.11 -2.98 -16.08
C HIS A 462 28.49 -3.97 -15.11
N ASP A 463 29.30 -4.41 -14.14
CA ASP A 463 28.92 -5.40 -13.12
C ASP A 463 28.58 -4.71 -11.77
N PHE A 464 27.47 -5.13 -11.19
CA PHE A 464 26.92 -4.64 -9.92
C PHE A 464 26.76 -5.79 -8.92
N CYS A 465 26.80 -5.48 -7.62
CA CYS A 465 26.40 -6.43 -6.57
C CYS A 465 24.88 -6.46 -6.39
N ILE A 466 24.37 -7.44 -5.65
CA ILE A 466 22.91 -7.60 -5.43
C ILE A 466 22.27 -6.39 -4.75
N ASP A 467 22.95 -5.75 -3.80
CA ASP A 467 22.38 -4.60 -3.09
C ASP A 467 22.30 -3.37 -4.01
N CYS A 468 23.30 -3.17 -4.87
CA CYS A 468 23.24 -2.14 -5.90
C CYS A 468 22.17 -2.44 -6.94
N ASP A 469 22.00 -3.70 -7.33
CA ASP A 469 20.94 -4.12 -8.25
C ASP A 469 19.54 -3.81 -7.68
N VAL A 470 19.28 -4.21 -6.43
CA VAL A 470 18.03 -3.89 -5.72
C VAL A 470 17.82 -2.39 -5.59
N PHE A 471 18.83 -1.65 -5.13
CA PHE A 471 18.73 -0.20 -4.96
C PHE A 471 18.44 0.54 -6.27
N VAL A 472 19.08 0.10 -7.36
CA VAL A 472 18.88 0.68 -8.69
C VAL A 472 17.47 0.39 -9.21
N HIS A 473 16.94 -0.81 -9.00
CA HIS A 473 15.60 -1.18 -9.49
C HIS A 473 14.46 -0.65 -8.61
N GLU A 474 14.65 -0.55 -7.29
CA GLU A 474 13.60 -0.12 -6.34
C GLU A 474 13.59 1.39 -6.06
N THR A 475 14.73 2.07 -6.07
CA THR A 475 14.83 3.47 -5.62
C THR A 475 15.34 4.42 -6.69
N LEU A 476 16.45 4.08 -7.35
CA LEU A 476 17.09 5.00 -8.29
C LEU A 476 16.40 5.02 -9.67
N HIS A 477 15.85 3.88 -10.07
CA HIS A 477 15.23 3.58 -11.36
C HIS A 477 16.07 3.90 -12.60
N ASN A 478 17.37 4.17 -12.43
CA ASN A 478 18.30 4.51 -13.50
C ASN A 478 19.62 3.78 -13.26
N CYS A 479 20.27 3.30 -14.32
CA CYS A 479 21.58 2.65 -14.22
C CYS A 479 22.70 3.70 -14.18
N PRO A 480 23.52 3.79 -13.12
CA PRO A 480 24.63 4.75 -13.04
C PRO A 480 25.64 4.62 -14.19
N GLY A 481 25.89 3.39 -14.66
CA GLY A 481 26.82 3.13 -15.76
C GLY A 481 26.29 3.52 -17.15
N CYS A 482 24.97 3.60 -17.31
CA CYS A 482 24.37 4.12 -18.55
C CYS A 482 24.43 5.65 -18.58
N GLU A 483 24.16 6.30 -17.44
CA GLU A 483 24.19 7.76 -17.30
C GLU A 483 25.61 8.35 -17.38
N SER A 484 26.64 7.61 -16.97
CA SER A 484 28.04 8.06 -17.03
C SER A 484 28.62 8.14 -18.45
N GLY A 485 27.82 7.91 -19.50
CA GLY A 485 28.22 8.05 -20.90
C GLY A 485 29.09 6.91 -21.43
N SER A 486 29.18 5.78 -20.70
CA SER A 486 30.00 4.63 -21.11
C SER A 486 29.28 3.68 -22.09
N GLY A 487 28.05 4.01 -22.50
CA GLY A 487 27.32 3.29 -23.54
C GLY A 487 27.70 3.79 -24.93
N LYS A 488 28.75 3.21 -25.52
CA LYS A 488 28.91 3.10 -26.98
C LYS A 488 28.55 1.70 -27.41
#